data_AF-A0A3C2BBT9-F1
#
_entry.id   AF-A0A3C2BBT9-F1
#
_cell.length_a   1.000
_cell.length_b   1.000
_cell.length_c   1.000
_cell.angle_alpha   90.00
_cell.angle_beta   90.00
_cell.angle_gamma   90.00
#
_symmetry.space_group_name_H-M   'P 1'
#
loop_
_entity.id
_entity.type
_entity.pdbx_description
1 polymer ?
#
loop_
_entity_poly.entity_id
_entity_poly.type
_entity_poly.pdbx_seq_one_letter_code
_entity_poly.pdbx_strand_id
1 'polypeptide(L)' 'IKTGVNNNKKLMVIKDSYADCFIPFLTQHYSEITVISTDFPDFRFTDYFNINGYEQVIFICGAENLLKPDSMNILDN' A
#
# COMPACT_ATOMS: atom_id res chain seq x y z
N ILE A 1 -6.53 2.77 -7.73
CA ILE A 1 -7.23 1.79 -8.60
C ILE A 1 -8.69 1.73 -8.15
N LYS A 2 -9.65 1.92 -9.05
CA LYS A 2 -11.07 1.68 -8.78
C LYS A 2 -11.49 0.38 -9.47
N THR A 3 -12.28 -0.45 -8.80
CA THR A 3 -12.69 -1.77 -9.31
C THR A 3 -14.19 -1.80 -9.61
N GLY A 4 -14.69 -2.94 -10.10
CA GLY A 4 -16.12 -3.19 -10.27
C GLY A 4 -16.84 -3.68 -9.00
N VAL A 5 -16.15 -3.72 -7.86
CA VAL A 5 -16.69 -4.26 -6.60
C VAL A 5 -17.47 -3.16 -5.86
N ASN A 6 -18.75 -3.41 -5.56
CA ASN A 6 -19.65 -2.45 -4.91
C ASN A 6 -19.82 -2.73 -3.41
N ASN A 7 -18.72 -2.74 -2.65
CA ASN A 7 -18.75 -2.99 -1.20
C ASN A 7 -18.19 -1.85 -0.35
N ASN A 8 -17.86 -0.71 -0.96
CA ASN A 8 -17.21 0.46 -0.35
C ASN A 8 -15.88 0.16 0.36
N LYS A 9 -15.34 -1.05 0.23
CA LYS A 9 -14.13 -1.42 0.93
C LYS A 9 -12.93 -0.77 0.30
N LYS A 10 -12.10 -0.14 1.13
CA LYS A 10 -10.90 0.59 0.70
C LYS A 10 -9.65 -0.04 1.30
N LEU A 11 -8.71 -0.37 0.43
CA LEU A 11 -7.42 -0.96 0.80
C LEU A 11 -6.28 0.00 0.43
N MET A 12 -5.33 0.17 1.34
CA MET A 12 -4.03 0.76 1.05
C MET A 12 -2.99 -0.36 0.99
N VAL A 13 -2.18 -0.38 -0.07
CA VAL A 13 -1.07 -1.31 -0.26
C VAL A 13 0.22 -0.51 -0.34
N ILE A 14 1.10 -0.70 0.64
CA ILE A 14 2.46 -0.15 0.63
C ILE A 14 3.39 -1.27 0.22
N LYS A 15 4.12 -1.09 -0.89
CA LYS A 15 4.79 -2.20 -1.54
C LYS A 15 6.12 -1.87 -2.20
N ASP A 16 6.92 -2.90 -2.47
CA ASP A 16 8.05 -2.83 -3.40
C ASP A 16 7.72 -3.46 -4.77
N SER A 17 8.66 -3.52 -5.69
CA SER A 17 8.45 -4.09 -7.02
C SER A 17 7.98 -5.56 -7.04
N TYR A 18 8.18 -6.35 -5.97
CA TYR A 18 7.75 -7.75 -5.93
C TYR A 18 6.23 -7.90 -5.82
N ALA A 19 5.53 -6.91 -5.25
CA ALA A 19 4.09 -7.05 -4.99
C ALA A 19 3.20 -6.75 -6.20
N ASP A 20 3.75 -6.28 -7.32
CA ASP A 20 2.96 -5.89 -8.50
C ASP A 20 2.12 -7.05 -9.04
N CYS A 21 2.66 -8.28 -9.00
CA CYS A 21 1.95 -9.48 -9.42
C CYS A 21 0.80 -9.86 -8.46
N PHE A 22 0.77 -9.32 -7.24
CA PHE A 22 -0.23 -9.64 -6.22
C PHE A 22 -1.48 -8.74 -6.31
N ILE A 23 -1.33 -7.52 -6.84
CA ILE A 23 -2.42 -6.54 -6.94
C ILE A 23 -3.67 -7.07 -7.66
N PRO A 24 -3.57 -7.81 -8.79
CA PRO A 24 -4.76 -8.32 -9.48
C PRO A 24 -5.68 -9.16 -8.60
N PHE A 25 -5.12 -9.97 -7.69
CA PHE A 25 -5.90 -10.82 -6.78
C PHE A 25 -6.69 -9.99 -5.75
N LEU A 26 -6.23 -8.79 -5.42
CA LEU A 26 -6.91 -7.89 -4.48
C LEU A 26 -8.12 -7.20 -5.14
N THR A 27 -8.09 -7.00 -6.46
CA THR A 27 -9.14 -6.24 -7.18
C THR A 27 -10.55 -6.83 -7.08
N GLN A 28 -10.66 -8.12 -6.75
CA GLN A 28 -11.95 -8.81 -6.60
C GLN A 28 -12.60 -8.58 -5.22
N HIS A 29 -11.89 -7.97 -4.27
CA HIS A 29 -12.34 -7.86 -2.87
C HIS A 29 -12.58 -6.42 -2.40
N TYR A 30 -11.99 -5.44 -3.07
CA TYR A 30 -12.03 -4.03 -2.63
C TYR A 30 -12.56 -3.13 -3.75
N SER A 31 -13.43 -2.19 -3.39
CA SER A 31 -13.95 -1.17 -4.31
C SER A 31 -12.88 -0.17 -4.76
N GLU A 32 -11.92 0.11 -3.87
CA GLU A 32 -10.81 1.03 -4.12
C GLU A 32 -9.53 0.48 -3.51
N ILE A 33 -8.45 0.51 -4.30
CA ILE A 33 -7.11 0.10 -3.88
C ILE A 33 -6.15 1.25 -4.17
N THR A 34 -5.55 1.82 -3.13
CA THR A 34 -4.45 2.78 -3.22
C THR A 34 -3.15 2.02 -3.12
N VAL A 35 -2.26 2.17 -4.11
CA VAL A 35 -0.95 1.51 -4.15
C VAL A 35 0.12 2.57 -3.98
N ILE A 36 1.04 2.36 -3.04
CA ILE A 36 2.15 3.26 -2.78
C ILE A 36 3.45 2.46 -2.82
N SER A 37 4.42 2.88 -3.64
CA SER A 37 5.71 2.21 -3.75
C SER A 37 6.68 2.74 -2.69
N THR A 38 7.42 1.86 -2.02
CA THR A 38 8.51 2.22 -1.11
C THR A 38 9.72 2.81 -1.83
N ASP A 39 9.80 2.66 -3.15
CA ASP A 39 10.88 3.21 -3.99
C ASP A 39 10.80 4.74 -4.19
N PHE A 40 9.75 5.39 -3.67
CA PHE A 40 9.59 6.84 -3.70
C PHE A 40 9.95 7.46 -2.33
N PRO A 41 11.20 7.92 -2.15
CA PRO A 41 11.75 8.26 -0.83
C PRO A 41 11.18 9.55 -0.20
N ASP A 42 10.53 10.43 -0.98
CA ASP A 42 10.03 11.73 -0.49
C ASP A 42 8.55 11.72 -0.05
N PHE A 43 7.91 10.55 0.03
CA PHE A 43 6.49 10.45 0.37
C PHE A 43 6.27 10.22 1.87
N ARG A 44 5.93 11.27 2.63
CA ARG A 44 5.28 11.10 3.93
C ARG A 44 3.81 10.74 3.71
N PHE A 45 3.44 9.50 4.02
CA PHE A 45 2.11 8.99 3.71
C PHE A 45 0.98 9.78 4.38
N THR A 46 1.21 10.32 5.57
CA THR A 46 0.23 11.11 6.35
C THR A 46 -0.16 12.42 5.66
N ASP A 47 0.72 12.98 4.83
CA ASP A 47 0.50 14.29 4.21
C ASP A 47 -0.48 14.20 3.03
N TYR A 48 -0.58 13.02 2.42
CA TYR A 48 -1.38 12.78 1.22
C TYR A 48 -2.55 11.83 1.43
N PHE A 49 -2.45 10.93 2.42
CA PHE A 49 -3.44 9.89 2.64
C PHE A 49 -3.95 9.92 4.08
N ASN A 50 -5.26 10.12 4.23
CA ASN A 50 -5.92 9.90 5.51
C ASN A 50 -6.11 8.39 5.74
N ILE A 51 -5.23 7.80 6.55
CA ILE A 51 -5.24 6.36 6.87
C ILE A 51 -6.60 5.92 7.44
N ASN A 52 -7.29 6.79 8.19
CA ASN A 52 -8.62 6.48 8.75
C ASN A 52 -9.70 6.28 7.67
N GLY A 53 -9.44 6.67 6.42
CA GLY A 53 -10.31 6.43 5.28
C GLY A 53 -10.22 5.02 4.70
N TYR A 54 -9.31 4.18 5.21
CA TYR A 54 -9.08 2.81 4.75
C TYR A 54 -9.50 1.82 5.84
N GLU A 55 -10.21 0.76 5.43
CA GLU A 55 -10.53 -0.33 6.36
C GLU A 55 -9.33 -1.22 6.61
N GLN A 56 -8.41 -1.29 5.65
CA GLN A 56 -7.24 -2.13 5.75
C GLN A 56 -6.03 -1.46 5.10
N VAL A 57 -4.87 -1.69 5.73
CA VAL A 57 -3.55 -1.34 5.21
C VAL A 57 -2.72 -2.62 5.18
N ILE A 58 -2.05 -2.89 4.06
CA ILE A 58 -1.16 -4.05 3.89
C ILE A 58 0.20 -3.55 3.43
N PHE A 59 1.25 -4.07 4.07
CA PHE A 59 2.63 -3.91 3.65
C PHE A 59 3.09 -5.18 2.93
N ILE A 60 3.56 -5.05 1.68
CA ILE A 60 4.08 -6.17 0.88
C ILE A 60 5.47 -5.80 0.38
N CYS A 61 6.49 -6.31 1.05
CA CYS A 61 7.88 -6.09 0.70
C CYS A 61 8.68 -7.40 0.78
N GLY A 62 9.63 -7.59 -0.13
CA GLY A 62 10.63 -8.64 -0.04
C GLY A 62 11.43 -8.53 1.26
N ALA A 63 11.82 -9.67 1.81
CA ALA A 63 12.58 -9.71 3.06
C ALA A 63 13.90 -8.93 2.95
N GLU A 64 14.55 -8.94 1.78
CA GLU A 64 15.75 -8.15 1.55
C GLU A 64 15.53 -6.63 1.62
N ASN A 65 14.34 -6.15 1.22
CA ASN A 65 14.00 -4.72 1.24
C ASN A 65 13.54 -4.28 2.63
N LEU A 66 12.88 -5.17 3.37
CA LEU A 66 12.49 -4.96 4.75
C LEU A 66 13.69 -4.75 5.69
N LEU A 67 14.82 -5.42 5.41
CA LEU A 67 16.02 -5.38 6.24
C LEU A 67 16.94 -4.19 5.93
N LYS A 68 16.60 -3.34 4.95
CA LYS A 68 17.39 -2.14 4.65
C LYS A 68 17.18 -1.09 5.76
N PRO A 69 18.24 -0.42 6.24
CA PRO A 69 18.16 0.53 7.36
C PRO A 69 17.13 1.65 7.16
N ASP A 70 16.85 2.04 5.92
CA ASP A 70 15.97 3.17 5.58
C ASP A 70 14.54 2.77 5.20
N SER A 71 14.22 1.47 5.08
CA SER A 71 12.90 1.04 4.58
C SER A 71 11.78 1.16 5.61
N MET A 72 12.12 1.35 6.88
CA MET A 72 11.19 1.52 8.01
C MET A 72 11.01 2.98 8.44
N ASN A 73 11.84 3.91 7.96
CA ASN A 73 11.67 5.36 8.23
C ASN A 73 10.32 5.91 7.74
N ILE A 74 9.62 5.17 6.87
CA ILE A 74 8.30 5.50 6.36
C ILE A 74 7.17 5.26 7.38
N LEU A 75 7.48 4.62 8.52
CA LEU A 75 6.57 4.36 9.64
C LEU A 75 6.88 5.18 10.89
N ASP A 76 8.04 5.85 10.94
CA ASP A 76 8.40 6.69 12.06
C ASP A 76 7.64 8.03 11.95
N ASN A 77 6.89 8.36 13.02
CA ASN A 77 6.08 9.58 13.16
C ASN A 77 6.93 10.85 13.24
#